data_AF-A0A7H8PVF7-F1
#
_entry.id   AF-A0A7H8PVF7-F1
#
_cell.length_a   1.000
_cell.length_b   1.000
_cell.length_c   1.000
_cell.angle_alpha   90.00
_cell.angle_beta   90.00
_cell.angle_gamma   90.00
#
_symmetry.space_group_name_H-M   'P 1'
#
loop_
_entity.id
_entity.type
_entity.pdbx_description
1 polymer ?
#
loop_
_entity_poly.entity_id
_entity_poly.type
_entity_poly.pdbx_seq_one_letter_code
_entity_poly.pdbx_strand_id
1 'polypeptide(L)'
;MKLKMILCVGLGLGLLAGCASDGGEKVPVAAAQGDSATNSLATEKEEKICKVRAITGSRFKQKTCMTQEEWDRMAYETRKMLDEDTRSKPTNY
;
A
#
# COMPACT_ATOMS: atom_id res chain seq x y z
N MET A 1 -5.97 -12.96 41.55
CA MET A 1 -7.44 -13.05 41.70
C MET A 1 -8.05 -13.09 40.30
N LYS A 2 -8.84 -14.14 40.03
CA LYS A 2 -9.55 -14.41 38.76
C LYS A 2 -10.90 -13.67 38.76
N LEU A 3 -11.30 -13.10 37.63
CA LEU A 3 -12.67 -13.05 37.04
C LEU A 3 -12.60 -12.10 35.83
N LYS A 4 -12.46 -12.52 34.57
CA LYS A 4 -13.41 -13.28 33.74
C LYS A 4 -14.76 -12.57 33.62
N MET A 5 -14.86 -11.66 32.66
CA MET A 5 -16.11 -11.17 32.08
C MET A 5 -16.01 -11.31 30.56
N ILE A 6 -16.28 -12.54 30.11
CA ILE A 6 -16.72 -12.85 28.76
C ILE A 6 -18.23 -13.02 28.88
N LEU A 7 -19.01 -12.23 28.12
CA LEU A 7 -20.35 -12.55 27.56
C LEU A 7 -21.17 -11.27 27.37
N CYS A 8 -21.10 -10.70 26.17
CA CYS A 8 -22.25 -10.10 25.50
C CYS A 8 -22.08 -10.36 24.00
N VAL A 9 -22.32 -11.61 23.61
CA VAL A 9 -22.75 -11.95 22.26
C VAL A 9 -24.10 -11.26 22.08
N GLY A 10 -24.16 -10.26 21.21
CA GLY A 10 -25.37 -9.56 20.83
C GLY A 10 -25.27 -9.19 19.36
N LEU A 11 -25.81 -10.07 18.52
CA LEU A 11 -26.12 -9.84 17.11
C LEU A 11 -26.70 -8.44 16.92
N GLY A 12 -26.03 -7.64 16.10
CA GLY A 12 -26.54 -6.38 15.57
C GLY A 12 -26.32 -6.33 14.07
N LEU A 13 -26.94 -7.26 13.34
CA LEU A 13 -27.17 -7.11 11.90
C LEU A 13 -28.07 -5.88 11.68
N GLY A 14 -27.45 -4.72 11.44
CA GLY A 14 -28.13 -3.54 10.93
C GLY A 14 -27.99 -3.48 9.41
N LEU A 15 -28.93 -4.10 8.69
CA LEU A 15 -29.15 -3.87 7.27
C LEU A 15 -29.35 -2.37 7.03
N LEU A 16 -28.44 -1.71 6.32
CA LEU A 16 -28.80 -0.55 5.52
C LEU A 16 -29.07 -1.05 4.10
N ALA A 17 -30.36 -1.27 3.84
CA ALA A 17 -30.92 -1.39 2.52
C ALA A 17 -30.72 -0.05 1.76
N GLY A 18 -30.25 -0.10 0.51
CA GLY A 18 -30.15 1.08 -0.33
C GLY A 18 -29.61 0.81 -1.73
N CYS A 19 -30.54 0.71 -2.69
CA CYS A 19 -30.39 0.67 -4.15
C CYS A 19 -29.68 -0.53 -4.80
N ALA A 20 -30.52 -1.50 -5.18
CA ALA A 20 -30.28 -2.35 -6.33
C ALA A 20 -30.32 -1.50 -7.62
N SER A 21 -29.27 -1.58 -8.43
CA SER A 21 -29.41 -1.47 -9.89
C SER A 21 -29.10 -2.85 -10.43
N ASP A 22 -30.16 -3.51 -10.87
CA ASP A 22 -30.19 -4.83 -11.47
C ASP A 22 -29.49 -4.79 -12.84
N GLY A 23 -28.61 -5.76 -13.05
CA GLY A 23 -27.87 -6.00 -14.29
C GLY A 23 -27.31 -7.42 -14.19
N GLY A 24 -28.20 -8.38 -14.44
CA GLY A 24 -27.97 -9.79 -14.18
C GLY A 24 -26.89 -10.46 -15.04
N GLU A 25 -26.35 -11.56 -14.52
CA GLU A 25 -26.44 -12.90 -15.11
C GLU A 25 -25.82 -13.90 -14.12
N LYS A 26 -26.55 -14.96 -13.77
CA LYS A 26 -26.04 -16.13 -13.02
C LYS A 26 -25.55 -17.17 -14.04
N VAL A 27 -24.37 -17.75 -13.87
CA VAL A 27 -24.11 -19.22 -13.99
C VAL A 27 -22.85 -19.60 -13.17
N PRO A 28 -22.82 -20.77 -12.48
CA PRO A 28 -21.76 -21.15 -11.54
C PRO A 28 -20.80 -22.24 -12.08
N VAL A 29 -19.80 -22.60 -11.25
CA VAL A 29 -18.97 -23.82 -11.27
C VAL A 29 -17.80 -23.86 -12.26
N ALA A 30 -16.57 -23.95 -11.73
CA ALA A 30 -15.72 -25.16 -11.82
C ALA A 30 -14.26 -24.81 -11.50
N ALA A 31 -13.62 -25.71 -10.74
CA ALA A 31 -12.23 -25.66 -10.35
C ALA A 31 -11.27 -25.57 -11.55
N ALA A 32 -10.28 -24.69 -11.44
CA ALA A 32 -9.04 -24.81 -12.19
C ALA A 32 -7.93 -25.14 -11.20
N GLN A 33 -7.72 -26.43 -10.95
CA GLN A 33 -6.39 -26.93 -10.68
C GLN A 33 -5.58 -26.66 -11.95
N GLY A 34 -4.55 -25.83 -11.82
CA GLY A 34 -3.52 -25.64 -12.81
C GLY A 34 -2.19 -25.68 -12.08
N ASP A 35 -1.68 -26.89 -11.87
CA ASP A 35 -0.25 -27.12 -11.63
C ASP A 35 0.51 -26.50 -12.81
N SER A 36 1.04 -25.29 -12.60
CA SER A 36 2.07 -24.75 -13.46
C SER A 36 3.30 -24.57 -12.58
N ALA A 37 4.10 -25.64 -12.56
CA ALA A 37 5.49 -25.62 -12.16
C ALA A 37 6.20 -24.48 -12.91
N THR A 38 6.21 -23.30 -12.30
CA THR A 38 7.06 -22.21 -12.74
C THR A 38 8.45 -22.56 -12.22
N ASN A 39 9.26 -23.16 -13.09
CA ASN A 39 10.71 -23.08 -13.01
C ASN A 39 11.08 -21.60 -13.01
N SER A 40 11.00 -20.97 -11.83
CA SER A 40 11.43 -19.60 -11.64
C SER A 40 12.94 -19.67 -11.50
N LEU A 41 13.62 -19.56 -12.63
CA LEU A 41 14.98 -19.04 -12.69
C LEU A 41 15.02 -17.86 -11.72
N ALA A 42 15.71 -18.03 -10.61
CA ALA A 42 15.87 -17.00 -9.61
C ALA A 42 16.67 -15.87 -10.25
N THR A 43 15.99 -14.93 -10.90
CA THR A 43 16.50 -13.56 -11.02
C THR A 43 16.84 -13.17 -9.59
N GLU A 44 18.12 -12.89 -9.33
CA GLU A 44 18.57 -12.40 -8.03
C GLU A 44 17.60 -11.30 -7.61
N LYS A 45 16.76 -11.61 -6.62
CA LYS A 45 15.72 -10.69 -6.20
C LYS A 45 16.45 -9.57 -5.51
N GLU A 46 16.60 -8.43 -6.18
CA GLU A 46 17.25 -7.27 -5.61
C GLU A 46 16.67 -7.00 -4.22
N GLU A 47 17.56 -6.93 -3.23
CA GLU A 47 17.15 -6.80 -1.84
C GLU A 47 16.44 -5.48 -1.63
N LYS A 48 15.20 -5.55 -1.13
CA LYS A 48 14.41 -4.37 -0.84
C LYS A 48 14.76 -3.83 0.54
N ILE A 49 15.13 -2.56 0.57
CA ILE A 49 15.45 -1.82 1.80
C ILE A 49 14.20 -1.08 2.26
N CYS A 50 13.70 -1.43 3.43
CA CYS A 50 12.53 -0.80 4.05
C CYS A 50 12.92 0.32 5.01
N LYS A 51 12.46 1.55 4.75
CA LYS A 51 12.68 2.71 5.63
C LYS A 51 11.34 3.28 6.08
N VAL A 52 11.25 3.70 7.35
CA VAL A 52 10.09 4.42 7.89
C VAL A 52 10.30 5.91 7.68
N ARG A 53 9.39 6.56 6.95
CA ARG A 53 9.50 7.94 6.50
C ARG A 53 8.32 8.78 6.96
N ALA A 54 8.59 10.01 7.35
CA ALA A 54 7.54 11.01 7.48
C ALA A 54 7.19 11.53 6.09
N ILE A 55 5.90 11.69 5.82
CA ILE A 55 5.41 12.32 4.59
C ILE A 55 4.89 13.71 4.95
N THR A 56 5.32 14.71 4.18
CA THR A 56 4.86 16.10 4.35
C THR A 56 3.34 16.16 4.32
N GLY A 57 2.75 16.83 5.31
CA GLY A 57 1.29 16.93 5.45
C GLY A 57 0.61 15.74 6.15
N SER A 58 1.35 14.68 6.51
CA SER A 58 0.82 13.55 7.29
C SER A 58 1.37 13.56 8.72
N ARG A 59 0.52 13.22 9.70
CA ARG A 59 0.94 12.96 11.09
C ARG A 59 1.45 11.53 11.29
N PHE A 60 1.17 10.64 10.35
CA PHE A 60 1.56 9.23 10.41
C PHE A 60 2.78 8.97 9.54
N LYS A 61 3.73 8.21 10.09
CA LYS A 61 4.89 7.72 9.36
C LYS A 61 4.48 6.52 8.51
N GLN A 62 5.04 6.41 7.31
CA GLN A 62 4.81 5.29 6.41
C GLN A 62 6.08 4.48 6.23
N LYS A 63 5.96 3.15 6.16
CA LYS A 63 7.08 2.26 5.82
C LYS A 63 7.11 2.08 4.31
N THR A 64 8.18 2.51 3.66
CA THR A 64 8.40 2.28 2.22
C THR A 64 9.54 1.30 2.03
N CYS A 65 9.35 0.29 1.18
CA CYS A 65 10.38 -0.68 0.81
C CYS A 65 10.68 -0.54 -0.68
N MET A 66 11.94 -0.27 -1.01
CA MET A 66 12.43 -0.01 -2.37
C MET A 66 13.82 -0.62 -2.53
N THR A 67 14.25 -0.89 -3.76
CA THR A 67 15.63 -1.32 -4.04
C THR A 67 16.60 -0.15 -3.81
N GLN A 68 17.89 -0.44 -3.70
CA GLN A 68 18.91 0.60 -3.50
C GLN A 68 18.89 1.62 -4.65
N GLU A 69 18.78 1.15 -5.91
CA GLU A 69 18.68 2.03 -7.07
C GLU A 69 17.47 2.97 -7.01
N GLU A 70 16.32 2.46 -6.60
CA GLU A 70 15.10 3.26 -6.45
C GLU A 70 15.25 4.35 -5.37
N TRP A 71 15.94 4.03 -4.28
CA TRP A 71 16.28 5.00 -3.24
C TRP A 71 17.18 6.12 -3.77
N ASP A 72 18.21 5.75 -4.53
CA ASP A 72 19.20 6.69 -5.05
C ASP A 72 18.58 7.60 -6.12
N ARG A 73 17.77 7.03 -7.01
CA ARG A 73 16.99 7.81 -7.98
C ARG A 73 16.07 8.82 -7.30
N MET A 74 15.35 8.40 -6.25
CA MET A 74 14.47 9.32 -5.53
C MET A 74 15.23 10.46 -4.86
N ALA A 75 16.40 10.17 -4.28
CA ALA A 75 17.25 11.20 -3.68
C ALA A 75 17.78 12.19 -4.73
N TYR A 76 18.19 11.68 -5.91
CA TYR A 76 18.64 12.50 -7.02
C TYR A 76 17.54 13.46 -7.51
N GLU A 77 16.34 12.93 -7.81
CA GLU A 77 15.23 13.76 -8.32
C GLU A 77 14.79 14.80 -7.30
N THR A 78 14.75 14.44 -6.01
CA THR A 78 14.41 15.38 -4.94
C THR A 78 15.41 16.53 -4.88
N ARG A 79 16.72 16.23 -4.92
CA ARG A 79 17.76 17.26 -4.93
C ARG A 79 17.63 18.17 -6.14
N LYS A 80 17.46 17.58 -7.33
CA LYS A 80 17.30 18.34 -8.58
C LYS A 80 16.14 19.33 -8.50
N MET A 81 14.97 18.89 -8.03
CA MET A 81 13.81 19.78 -7.88
C MET A 81 14.07 20.93 -6.90
N LEU A 82 14.75 20.67 -5.78
CA LEU A 82 15.10 21.71 -4.80
C LEU A 82 16.12 22.70 -5.37
N ASP A 83 17.11 22.22 -6.11
CA ASP A 83 18.12 23.07 -6.76
C ASP A 83 17.47 23.97 -7.83
N GLU A 84 16.49 23.45 -8.58
CA GLU A 84 15.73 24.23 -9.58
C GLU A 84 14.82 25.30 -8.92
N ASP A 85 14.13 24.98 -7.82
CA ASP A 85 13.29 25.95 -7.09
C ASP A 85 14.14 27.05 -6.42
N THR A 86 15.28 26.69 -5.83
CA THR A 86 16.18 27.66 -5.20
C THR A 86 16.84 28.59 -6.21
N ARG A 87 17.18 28.09 -7.40
CA ARG A 87 17.80 28.89 -8.48
C ARG A 87 16.80 29.80 -9.20
N SER A 88 15.52 29.41 -9.29
CA SER A 88 14.50 30.15 -10.03
C SER A 88 13.88 31.31 -9.24
N LYS A 89 14.04 31.36 -7.91
CA LYS A 89 13.57 32.48 -7.09
C LYS A 89 14.58 33.64 -7.13
N PRO A 90 14.25 34.81 -7.71
CA PRO A 90 15.11 35.98 -7.62
C PRO A 90 15.18 36.42 -6.15
N THR A 91 16.40 36.55 -5.63
CA THR A 91 16.66 37.17 -4.32
C THR A 91 16.36 38.66 -4.42
N ASN A 92 15.07 39.03 -4.36
CA ASN A 92 14.69 40.40 -4.07
C ASN A 92 14.66 40.54 -2.54
N TYR A 93 15.79 40.95 -2.00
CA TYR A 93 15.90 41.54 -0.67
C TYR A 93 16.04 43.05 -0.83
#